data_AF-A0A431EB90-F1
#
_entry.id   AF-A0A431EB90-F1
#
_cell.length_a   1.000
_cell.length_b   1.000
_cell.length_c   1.000
_cell.angle_alpha   90.00
_cell.angle_beta   90.00
_cell.angle_gamma   90.00
#
_symmetry.space_group_name_H-M   'P 1'
#
loop_
_entity.id
_entity.type
_entity.pdbx_description
1 polymer ?
#
loop_
_entity_poly.entity_id
_entity_poly.type
_entity_poly.pdbx_seq_one_letter_code
_entity_poly.pdbx_strand_id
1 'polypeptide(L)'
;MGNKLVDLCEQALAMKGDYDFGNLKYIGTGGLISKRVVKVILEFDMQLSGKEEHLYLIECNSDHPNQKYYCIAKEEVDDRWELKVDRFRILTAMLAEYTTKYRGLGYGPFRIVKGVETLTSARGLGLGKKLYTILVDDLKWTLMGDQEQYAGARNLWTSLSNSPGFKVDIVELATGKVIAKDVNLQDALDERIWTDEDLKLTGTKEERMRGRFNRLVLTKVI
;
A
#
# COMPACT_ATOMS: atom_id res chain seq x y z
N MET A 1 25.71 16.25 -16.29
CA MET A 1 25.21 15.65 -15.04
C MET A 1 23.83 16.24 -14.76
N GLY A 2 22.80 15.68 -15.38
CA GLY A 2 21.43 16.19 -15.27
C GLY A 2 20.72 15.63 -14.04
N ASN A 3 20.40 16.52 -13.10
CA ASN A 3 19.16 16.56 -12.32
C ASN A 3 18.54 15.26 -11.78
N LYS A 4 19.31 14.49 -11.00
CA LYS A 4 18.74 13.52 -10.02
C LYS A 4 17.81 14.17 -8.97
N LEU A 5 17.94 15.49 -8.78
CA LEU A 5 17.11 16.29 -7.87
C LEU A 5 15.76 16.70 -8.47
N VAL A 6 15.63 16.78 -9.80
CA VAL A 6 14.34 17.09 -10.44
C VAL A 6 13.43 15.86 -10.46
N ASP A 7 13.99 14.66 -10.67
CA ASP A 7 13.23 13.39 -10.57
C ASP A 7 12.67 13.14 -9.15
N LEU A 8 13.39 13.58 -8.10
CA LEU A 8 12.92 13.48 -6.71
C LEU A 8 11.78 14.48 -6.41
N CYS A 9 11.74 15.61 -7.11
CA CYS A 9 10.65 16.58 -7.01
C CYS A 9 9.41 16.16 -7.80
N GLU A 10 9.53 15.38 -8.89
CA GLU A 10 8.37 14.85 -9.62
C GLU A 10 7.55 13.84 -8.81
N GLN A 11 8.18 13.10 -7.87
CA GLN A 11 7.46 12.21 -6.92
C GLN A 11 6.59 12.97 -5.92
N ALA A 12 6.81 14.28 -5.73
CA ALA A 12 6.05 15.15 -4.84
C ALA A 12 4.86 15.85 -5.54
N LEU A 13 4.66 15.67 -6.86
CA LEU A 13 3.66 16.35 -7.69
C LEU A 13 2.45 15.48 -8.10
N ALA A 14 2.14 14.43 -7.35
CA ALA A 14 1.02 13.53 -7.67
C ALA A 14 -0.34 14.29 -7.69
N MET A 15 -0.91 14.51 -8.89
CA MET A 15 -2.18 15.20 -9.14
C MET A 15 -3.21 14.28 -9.81
N LYS A 16 -4.47 14.46 -9.38
CA LYS A 16 -5.74 13.84 -9.82
C LYS A 16 -5.64 12.54 -10.64
N GLY A 17 -5.66 11.41 -9.92
CA GLY A 17 -5.69 10.04 -10.46
C GLY A 17 -4.75 9.06 -9.74
N ASP A 18 -3.88 9.59 -8.89
CA ASP A 18 -2.77 8.86 -8.30
C ASP A 18 -3.13 8.03 -7.06
N TYR A 19 -2.81 6.73 -7.14
CA TYR A 19 -2.70 5.81 -6.01
C TYR A 19 -1.45 4.91 -6.21
N ASP A 20 -0.27 5.49 -6.04
CA ASP A 20 1.06 4.85 -6.07
C ASP A 20 1.90 5.48 -4.91
N PHE A 21 2.90 4.87 -4.26
CA PHE A 21 4.22 4.49 -4.79
C PHE A 21 5.06 3.75 -3.72
N GLY A 22 6.00 2.94 -4.21
CA GLY A 22 7.28 2.53 -3.65
C GLY A 22 8.12 1.99 -4.83
N ASN A 23 9.45 2.02 -4.81
CA ASN A 23 10.26 1.44 -5.89
C ASN A 23 10.36 -0.09 -5.68
N LEU A 24 9.27 -0.82 -5.95
CA LEU A 24 9.28 -2.26 -5.82
C LEU A 24 10.01 -2.82 -7.05
N LYS A 25 11.20 -3.37 -6.82
CA LYS A 25 12.09 -3.97 -7.82
C LYS A 25 11.35 -4.87 -8.85
N TYR A 26 10.23 -5.48 -8.43
CA TYR A 26 9.40 -6.38 -9.23
C TYR A 26 8.59 -5.71 -10.33
N ILE A 27 8.16 -4.45 -10.20
CA ILE A 27 7.35 -3.77 -11.24
C ILE A 27 8.25 -3.07 -12.28
N GLY A 28 9.42 -2.58 -11.87
CA GLY A 28 10.35 -1.84 -12.75
C GLY A 28 11.13 -2.69 -13.78
N THR A 29 11.20 -4.02 -13.64
CA THR A 29 11.98 -4.92 -14.53
C THR A 29 11.11 -5.83 -15.40
N GLY A 30 10.03 -5.28 -15.95
CA GLY A 30 9.15 -6.00 -16.89
C GLY A 30 8.09 -6.88 -16.21
N GLY A 31 8.02 -6.92 -14.88
CA GLY A 31 6.82 -7.34 -14.15
C GLY A 31 6.41 -8.81 -14.28
N LEU A 32 7.19 -9.67 -14.95
CA LEU A 32 6.84 -11.08 -15.17
C LEU A 32 7.53 -11.99 -14.15
N ILE A 33 6.74 -12.78 -13.41
CA ILE A 33 7.22 -13.74 -12.42
C ILE A 33 6.80 -15.17 -12.77
N SER A 34 7.69 -16.12 -12.49
CA SER A 34 7.41 -17.54 -12.71
C SER A 34 6.32 -18.03 -11.75
N LYS A 35 5.32 -18.74 -12.29
CA LYS A 35 4.26 -19.37 -11.49
C LYS A 35 4.80 -20.39 -10.47
N ARG A 36 6.00 -20.92 -10.71
CA ARG A 36 6.63 -21.95 -9.85
C ARG A 36 7.22 -21.41 -8.55
N VAL A 37 7.47 -20.11 -8.45
CA VAL A 37 8.18 -19.49 -7.30
C VAL A 37 7.28 -18.61 -6.46
N VAL A 38 5.99 -18.59 -6.77
CA VAL A 38 4.97 -17.80 -6.07
C VAL A 38 3.92 -18.72 -5.49
N LYS A 39 3.18 -18.22 -4.51
CA LYS A 39 2.00 -18.89 -3.97
C LYS A 39 0.76 -18.12 -4.40
N VAL A 40 -0.15 -18.78 -5.12
CA VAL A 40 -1.47 -18.22 -5.38
C VAL A 40 -2.29 -18.28 -4.09
N ILE A 41 -2.83 -17.13 -3.68
CA ILE A 41 -3.66 -17.00 -2.48
C ILE A 41 -5.15 -17.04 -2.86
N LEU A 42 -5.51 -16.31 -3.91
CA LEU A 42 -6.90 -16.13 -4.35
C LEU A 42 -6.95 -15.86 -5.86
N GLU A 43 -8.00 -16.31 -6.50
CA GLU A 43 -8.38 -16.00 -7.88
C GLU A 43 -9.67 -15.17 -7.85
N PHE A 44 -9.78 -14.16 -8.71
CA PHE A 44 -10.96 -13.29 -8.74
C PHE A 44 -11.08 -12.57 -10.08
N ASP A 45 -12.31 -12.22 -10.43
CA ASP A 45 -12.59 -11.40 -11.61
C ASP A 45 -12.75 -9.92 -11.22
N MET A 46 -12.29 -9.03 -12.09
CA MET A 46 -12.42 -7.58 -11.92
C MET A 46 -12.59 -6.90 -13.27
N GLN A 47 -13.49 -5.92 -13.32
CA GLN A 47 -13.60 -5.03 -14.47
C GLN A 47 -12.41 -4.05 -14.50
N LEU A 48 -11.56 -4.18 -15.53
CA LEU A 48 -10.45 -3.27 -15.83
C LEU A 48 -10.70 -2.64 -17.20
N SER A 49 -10.75 -1.30 -17.25
CA SER A 49 -10.94 -0.56 -18.51
C SER A 49 -12.15 -1.03 -19.33
N GLY A 50 -13.25 -1.41 -18.66
CA GLY A 50 -14.49 -1.88 -19.28
C GLY A 50 -14.46 -3.33 -19.79
N LYS A 51 -13.44 -4.11 -19.44
CA LYS A 51 -13.37 -5.55 -19.72
C LYS A 51 -13.24 -6.34 -18.41
N GLU A 52 -13.93 -7.47 -18.35
CA GLU A 52 -13.75 -8.42 -17.26
C GLU A 52 -12.40 -9.11 -17.44
N GLU A 53 -11.56 -9.05 -16.41
CA GLU A 53 -10.24 -9.63 -16.39
C GLU A 53 -10.17 -10.63 -15.24
N HIS A 54 -9.66 -11.83 -15.53
CA HIS A 54 -9.38 -12.85 -14.53
C HIS A 54 -8.00 -12.59 -13.91
N LEU A 55 -7.97 -12.39 -12.60
CA LEU A 55 -6.81 -11.92 -11.84
C LEU A 55 -6.51 -12.83 -10.64
N TYR A 56 -5.28 -12.69 -10.16
CA TYR A 56 -4.72 -13.51 -9.09
C TYR A 56 -4.16 -12.61 -7.99
N LEU A 57 -4.47 -12.91 -6.74
CA LEU A 57 -3.66 -12.48 -5.61
C LEU A 57 -2.56 -13.52 -5.39
N ILE A 58 -1.30 -13.09 -5.51
CA ILE A 58 -0.14 -13.96 -5.29
C ILE A 58 0.75 -13.40 -4.18
N GLU A 59 1.39 -14.32 -3.44
CA GLU A 59 2.43 -14.02 -2.46
C GLU A 59 3.80 -14.34 -3.07
N CYS A 60 4.73 -13.38 -2.97
CA CYS A 60 6.11 -13.54 -3.38
C CYS A 60 7.05 -13.26 -2.19
N ASN A 61 8.19 -13.95 -2.19
CA ASN A 61 9.24 -13.71 -1.20
C ASN A 61 9.87 -12.33 -1.39
N SER A 62 10.24 -11.67 -0.28
CA SER A 62 11.18 -10.55 -0.30
C SER A 62 12.54 -10.99 0.26
N ASP A 63 13.53 -10.11 0.16
CA ASP A 63 14.88 -10.32 0.70
C ASP A 63 14.90 -10.37 2.26
N HIS A 64 13.84 -9.93 2.93
CA HIS A 64 13.75 -9.87 4.39
C HIS A 64 12.77 -10.93 4.94
N PRO A 65 13.14 -11.72 5.98
CA PRO A 65 12.38 -12.90 6.40
C PRO A 65 10.95 -12.60 6.89
N ASN A 66 10.73 -11.41 7.48
CA ASN A 66 9.41 -10.99 7.97
C ASN A 66 8.59 -10.21 6.93
N GLN A 67 9.11 -10.05 5.72
CA GLN A 67 8.48 -9.27 4.67
C GLN A 67 8.08 -10.18 3.51
N LYS A 68 6.92 -9.87 2.93
CA LYS A 68 6.40 -10.55 1.74
C LYS A 68 5.81 -9.51 0.79
N TYR A 69 5.85 -9.82 -0.48
CA TYR A 69 5.08 -9.10 -1.49
C TYR A 69 3.73 -9.78 -1.68
N TYR A 70 2.68 -8.97 -1.73
CA TYR A 70 1.34 -9.38 -2.11
C TYR A 70 0.96 -8.63 -3.37
N CYS A 71 0.68 -9.37 -4.43
CA CYS A 71 0.53 -8.79 -5.76
C CYS A 71 -0.80 -9.17 -6.38
N ILE A 72 -1.47 -8.21 -7.03
CA ILE A 72 -2.48 -8.55 -8.04
C ILE A 72 -1.74 -8.76 -9.36
N ALA A 73 -1.96 -9.92 -9.97
CA ALA A 73 -1.33 -10.31 -11.21
C ALA A 73 -2.34 -10.88 -12.21
N LYS A 74 -1.96 -10.86 -13.48
CA LYS A 74 -2.67 -11.50 -14.59
C LYS A 74 -1.76 -12.55 -15.21
N GLU A 75 -2.31 -13.65 -15.70
CA GLU A 75 -1.52 -14.60 -16.49
C GLU A 75 -1.23 -14.05 -17.88
N GLU A 76 0.03 -14.15 -18.30
CA GLU A 76 0.50 -13.72 -19.61
C GLU A 76 1.55 -14.72 -20.13
N VAL A 77 1.49 -15.00 -21.43
CA VAL A 77 2.49 -15.82 -22.11
C VAL A 77 3.74 -14.97 -22.31
N ASP A 78 4.86 -15.37 -21.71
CA ASP A 78 6.16 -14.75 -22.00
C ASP A 78 6.68 -15.27 -23.35
N ASP A 79 6.62 -14.42 -24.37
CA ASP A 79 7.00 -14.73 -25.75
C ASP A 79 8.39 -14.19 -26.14
N ARG A 80 9.13 -13.64 -25.17
CA ARG A 80 10.48 -13.10 -25.40
C ARG A 80 11.53 -14.17 -25.74
N TRP A 81 11.18 -15.44 -25.58
CA TRP A 81 12.05 -16.60 -25.80
C TRP A 81 11.34 -17.63 -26.70
N GLU A 82 12.12 -18.45 -27.44
CA GLU A 82 11.57 -19.48 -28.33
C GLU A 82 10.62 -20.46 -27.62
N LEU A 83 10.96 -20.80 -26.38
CA LEU A 83 10.09 -21.53 -25.47
C LEU A 83 9.16 -20.54 -24.77
N LYS A 84 7.92 -20.48 -25.24
CA LYS A 84 6.83 -19.72 -24.62
C LYS A 84 6.48 -20.33 -23.27
N VAL A 85 6.40 -19.50 -22.23
CA VAL A 85 6.10 -19.95 -20.87
C VAL A 85 5.08 -19.03 -20.22
N ASP A 86 4.04 -19.60 -19.63
CA ASP A 86 3.05 -18.85 -18.86
C ASP A 86 3.68 -18.28 -17.58
N ARG A 87 3.48 -16.97 -17.38
CA ARG A 87 3.98 -16.22 -16.23
C ARG A 87 2.88 -15.34 -15.67
N PHE A 88 3.10 -14.87 -14.45
CA PHE A 88 2.27 -13.82 -13.87
C PHE A 88 2.87 -12.45 -14.20
N ARG A 89 2.08 -11.59 -14.83
CA ARG A 89 2.35 -10.16 -14.94
C ARG A 89 1.80 -9.44 -13.73
N ILE A 90 2.68 -8.84 -12.94
CA ILE A 90 2.32 -8.03 -11.78
C ILE A 90 1.68 -6.72 -12.25
N LEU A 91 0.46 -6.46 -11.79
CA LEU A 91 -0.27 -5.22 -12.06
C LEU A 91 -0.17 -4.25 -10.88
N THR A 92 -0.24 -4.75 -9.64
CA THR A 92 0.02 -3.98 -8.42
C THR A 92 0.71 -4.87 -7.39
N ALA A 93 1.53 -4.30 -6.54
CA ALA A 93 2.25 -5.01 -5.49
C ALA A 93 2.29 -4.20 -4.19
N MET A 94 2.16 -4.89 -3.07
CA MET A 94 2.32 -4.35 -1.72
C MET A 94 3.43 -5.10 -1.01
N LEU A 95 4.43 -4.38 -0.50
CA LEU A 95 5.39 -4.93 0.46
C LEU A 95 4.79 -4.81 1.87
N ALA A 96 4.61 -5.94 2.53
CA ALA A 96 4.06 -5.98 3.88
C ALA A 96 4.99 -6.72 4.84
N GLU A 97 5.17 -6.15 6.03
CA GLU A 97 5.99 -6.70 7.10
C GLU A 97 5.11 -7.21 8.24
N TYR A 98 5.20 -8.49 8.55
CA TYR A 98 4.51 -9.06 9.71
C TYR A 98 5.16 -8.58 11.00
N THR A 99 4.36 -8.12 11.95
CA THR A 99 4.84 -7.74 13.28
C THR A 99 3.83 -8.03 14.40
N THR A 100 4.36 -8.36 15.57
CA THR A 100 3.59 -8.50 16.82
C THR A 100 3.90 -7.39 17.81
N LYS A 101 4.78 -6.44 17.44
CA LYS A 101 5.26 -5.38 18.34
C LYS A 101 4.14 -4.54 18.93
N TYR A 102 3.05 -4.37 18.18
CA TYR A 102 1.96 -3.46 18.55
C TYR A 102 0.70 -4.17 19.07
N ARG A 103 0.79 -5.45 19.48
CA ARG A 103 -0.35 -6.20 20.05
C ARG A 103 -1.03 -5.49 21.23
N GLY A 104 -0.30 -4.66 21.98
CA GLY A 104 -0.84 -3.87 23.09
C GLY A 104 -1.93 -2.85 22.68
N LEU A 105 -2.05 -2.53 21.38
CA LEU A 105 -3.13 -1.69 20.86
C LEU A 105 -4.50 -2.40 20.83
N GLY A 106 -4.56 -3.71 21.11
CA GLY A 106 -5.80 -4.48 21.12
C GLY A 106 -6.25 -5.00 19.76
N TYR A 107 -5.45 -4.79 18.72
CA TYR A 107 -5.65 -5.44 17.42
C TYR A 107 -4.91 -6.78 17.36
N GLY A 108 -5.35 -7.64 16.43
CA GLY A 108 -4.64 -8.87 16.08
C GLY A 108 -3.21 -8.61 15.53
N PRO A 109 -2.52 -9.65 15.05
CA PRO A 109 -1.21 -9.46 14.42
C PRO A 109 -1.29 -8.45 13.27
N PHE A 110 -0.29 -7.57 13.20
CA PHE A 110 -0.23 -6.52 12.20
C PHE A 110 0.59 -6.93 10.99
N ARG A 111 0.23 -6.35 9.86
CA ARG A 111 1.13 -6.22 8.71
C ARG A 111 1.34 -4.75 8.41
N ILE A 112 2.58 -4.28 8.59
CA ILE A 112 2.97 -2.92 8.24
C ILE A 112 3.13 -2.85 6.73
N VAL A 113 2.38 -1.97 6.08
CA VAL A 113 2.47 -1.73 4.65
C VAL A 113 3.63 -0.79 4.38
N LYS A 114 4.74 -1.36 3.92
CA LYS A 114 6.02 -0.68 3.64
C LYS A 114 6.04 0.06 2.31
N GLY A 115 5.18 -0.34 1.37
CA GLY A 115 5.06 0.32 0.08
C GLY A 115 4.02 -0.38 -0.78
N VAL A 116 3.43 0.38 -1.70
CA VAL A 116 2.48 -0.12 -2.70
C VAL A 116 2.81 0.53 -4.03
N GLU A 117 2.89 -0.27 -5.08
CA GLU A 117 3.17 0.23 -6.43
C GLU A 117 2.26 -0.45 -7.43
N THR A 118 1.69 0.33 -8.35
CA THR A 118 0.91 -0.15 -9.49
C THR A 118 1.67 0.12 -10.78
N LEU A 119 1.66 -0.87 -11.67
CA LEU A 119 2.17 -0.77 -13.03
C LEU A 119 1.56 0.47 -13.70
N THR A 120 2.38 1.30 -14.33
CA THR A 120 1.96 2.61 -14.87
C THR A 120 0.72 2.54 -15.76
N SER A 121 0.64 1.53 -16.62
CA SER A 121 -0.50 1.32 -17.53
C SER A 121 -1.80 0.87 -16.84
N ALA A 122 -1.72 0.50 -15.56
CA ALA A 122 -2.83 -0.01 -14.75
C ALA A 122 -3.21 0.95 -13.59
N ARG A 123 -2.57 2.12 -13.53
CA ARG A 123 -2.89 3.18 -12.56
C ARG A 123 -4.29 3.74 -12.81
N GLY A 124 -4.93 4.22 -11.75
CA GLY A 124 -6.31 4.71 -11.79
C GLY A 124 -7.39 3.62 -11.92
N LEU A 125 -7.02 2.35 -12.12
CA LEU A 125 -7.97 1.24 -12.24
C LEU A 125 -8.42 0.65 -10.89
N GLY A 126 -8.07 1.29 -9.77
CA GLY A 126 -8.49 0.86 -8.43
C GLY A 126 -7.79 -0.38 -7.88
N LEU A 127 -6.74 -0.89 -8.53
CA LEU A 127 -6.03 -2.11 -8.13
C LEU A 127 -5.42 -2.03 -6.72
N GLY A 128 -4.80 -0.91 -6.36
CA GLY A 128 -4.26 -0.71 -5.01
C GLY A 128 -5.36 -0.84 -3.94
N LYS A 129 -6.50 -0.16 -4.13
CA LYS A 129 -7.66 -0.26 -3.23
C LYS A 129 -8.21 -1.69 -3.17
N LYS A 130 -8.32 -2.37 -4.31
CA LYS A 130 -8.74 -3.78 -4.37
C LYS A 130 -7.78 -4.69 -3.58
N LEU A 131 -6.48 -4.44 -3.66
CA LEU A 131 -5.49 -5.19 -2.89
C LEU A 131 -5.70 -5.02 -1.40
N TYR A 132 -5.80 -3.78 -0.89
CA TYR A 132 -6.15 -3.54 0.53
C TYR A 132 -7.47 -4.23 0.92
N THR A 133 -8.47 -4.17 0.04
CA THR A 133 -9.78 -4.79 0.28
C THR A 133 -9.66 -6.29 0.46
N ILE A 134 -9.01 -7.01 -0.45
CA ILE A 134 -8.85 -8.47 -0.34
C ILE A 134 -8.09 -8.82 0.94
N LEU A 135 -7.00 -8.11 1.25
CA LEU A 135 -6.18 -8.40 2.43
C LEU A 135 -6.96 -8.20 3.74
N VAL A 136 -7.77 -7.14 3.83
CA VAL A 136 -8.55 -6.84 5.04
C VAL A 136 -9.84 -7.66 5.11
N ASP A 137 -10.62 -7.70 4.03
CA ASP A 137 -11.94 -8.30 4.03
C ASP A 137 -11.92 -9.82 3.87
N ASP A 138 -11.12 -10.34 2.94
CA ASP A 138 -11.10 -11.76 2.64
C ASP A 138 -10.11 -12.48 3.55
N LEU A 139 -8.91 -11.92 3.73
CA LEU A 139 -7.87 -12.52 4.57
C LEU A 139 -7.93 -12.11 6.05
N LYS A 140 -8.83 -11.19 6.42
CA LYS A 140 -9.04 -10.72 7.81
C LYS A 140 -7.82 -10.06 8.43
N TRP A 141 -7.03 -9.34 7.65
CA TRP A 141 -5.82 -8.71 8.16
C TRP A 141 -6.07 -7.35 8.78
N THR A 142 -5.25 -7.03 9.78
CA THR A 142 -5.04 -5.67 10.26
C THR A 142 -3.83 -5.09 9.56
N LEU A 143 -4.04 -4.03 8.78
CA LEU A 143 -2.97 -3.33 8.08
C LEU A 143 -2.60 -2.04 8.80
N MET A 144 -1.32 -1.73 8.86
CA MET A 144 -0.82 -0.48 9.42
C MET A 144 0.00 0.25 8.37
N GLY A 145 -0.24 1.54 8.18
CA GLY A 145 0.61 2.35 7.30
C GLY A 145 2.03 2.52 7.86
N ASP A 146 3.05 2.59 7.00
CA ASP A 146 4.42 2.89 7.45
C ASP A 146 4.64 4.38 7.81
N GLN A 147 5.82 4.69 8.35
CA GLN A 147 6.23 6.03 8.78
C GLN A 147 6.37 7.05 7.65
N GLU A 148 6.85 6.62 6.50
CA GLU A 148 7.04 7.49 5.34
C GLU A 148 5.91 7.21 4.35
N GLN A 149 5.00 8.18 4.21
CA GLN A 149 3.89 8.08 3.26
C GLN A 149 3.94 9.27 2.30
N TYR A 150 4.17 8.93 1.03
CA TYR A 150 4.05 9.86 -0.10
C TYR A 150 2.58 10.20 -0.36
N ALA A 151 2.33 11.32 -1.06
CA ALA A 151 0.97 11.86 -1.26
C ALA A 151 -0.04 10.83 -1.80
N GLY A 152 0.35 9.98 -2.75
CA GLY A 152 -0.53 8.94 -3.29
C GLY A 152 -0.95 7.87 -2.27
N ALA A 153 -0.06 7.49 -1.34
CA ALA A 153 -0.42 6.61 -0.24
C ALA A 153 -1.41 7.30 0.71
N ARG A 154 -1.21 8.57 1.02
CA ARG A 154 -2.13 9.34 1.88
C ARG A 154 -3.51 9.44 1.25
N ASN A 155 -3.61 9.74 -0.04
CA ASN A 155 -4.87 9.74 -0.80
C ASN A 155 -5.56 8.37 -0.77
N LEU A 156 -4.81 7.27 -0.89
CA LEU A 156 -5.36 5.92 -0.81
C LEU A 156 -5.96 5.66 0.58
N TRP A 157 -5.22 6.00 1.64
CA TRP A 157 -5.69 5.89 3.02
C TRP A 157 -6.92 6.78 3.29
N THR A 158 -6.96 8.00 2.74
CA THR A 158 -8.15 8.86 2.77
C THR A 158 -9.34 8.18 2.09
N SER A 159 -9.16 7.61 0.89
CA SER A 159 -10.21 6.86 0.18
C SER A 159 -10.69 5.62 0.95
N LEU A 160 -9.77 4.89 1.59
CA LEU A 160 -10.08 3.72 2.42
C LEU A 160 -10.86 4.13 3.67
N SER A 161 -10.47 5.22 4.32
CA SER A 161 -11.14 5.74 5.53
C SER A 161 -12.60 6.12 5.29
N ASN A 162 -12.92 6.61 4.09
CA ASN A 162 -14.28 6.98 3.70
C ASN A 162 -15.07 5.80 3.08
N SER A 163 -14.50 4.59 3.05
CA SER A 163 -15.17 3.43 2.47
C SER A 163 -15.95 2.66 3.53
N PRO A 164 -17.25 2.37 3.34
CA PRO A 164 -18.12 1.80 4.37
C PRO A 164 -17.75 0.38 4.82
N GLY A 165 -16.85 -0.31 4.10
CA GLY A 165 -16.35 -1.64 4.47
C GLY A 165 -15.18 -1.62 5.47
N PHE A 166 -14.56 -0.46 5.69
CA PHE A 166 -13.36 -0.35 6.52
C PHE A 166 -13.55 0.60 7.68
N LYS A 167 -12.78 0.34 8.74
CA LYS A 167 -12.51 1.27 9.83
C LYS A 167 -11.06 1.67 9.78
N VAL A 168 -10.82 2.98 9.87
CA VAL A 168 -9.47 3.53 9.98
C VAL A 168 -9.33 4.17 11.35
N ASP A 169 -8.37 3.68 12.13
CA ASP A 169 -8.03 4.22 13.45
C ASP A 169 -6.69 4.96 13.38
N ILE A 170 -6.53 6.01 14.18
CA ILE A 170 -5.27 6.72 14.38
C ILE A 170 -4.65 6.21 15.69
N VAL A 171 -3.43 5.69 15.63
CA VAL A 171 -2.71 5.16 16.78
C VAL A 171 -1.38 5.86 16.99
N GLU A 172 -0.98 6.07 18.24
CA GLU A 172 0.33 6.59 18.61
C GLU A 172 1.27 5.43 18.93
N LEU A 173 2.29 5.21 18.09
CA LEU A 173 3.21 4.09 18.28
C LEU A 173 4.09 4.21 19.52
N ALA A 174 4.39 5.44 19.96
CA ALA A 174 5.26 5.68 21.11
C ALA A 174 4.60 5.24 22.42
N THR A 175 3.30 5.49 22.57
CA THR A 175 2.54 5.16 23.79
C THR A 175 1.71 3.89 23.65
N GLY A 176 1.56 3.35 22.44
CA GLY A 176 0.73 2.19 22.18
C GLY A 176 -0.74 2.46 22.44
N LYS A 177 -1.22 3.68 22.14
CA LYS A 177 -2.61 4.10 22.36
C LYS A 177 -3.34 4.40 21.06
N VAL A 178 -4.63 4.12 21.04
CA VAL A 178 -5.53 4.59 19.99
C VAL A 178 -5.95 6.02 20.31
N ILE A 179 -5.62 6.96 19.43
CA ILE A 179 -5.89 8.40 19.60
C ILE A 179 -7.28 8.73 19.07
N ALA A 180 -7.68 8.15 17.94
CA ALA A 180 -8.98 8.35 17.34
C ALA A 180 -9.44 7.04 16.67
N LYS A 181 -10.75 6.76 16.77
CA LYS A 181 -11.36 5.56 16.20
C LYS A 181 -12.28 5.94 15.05
N ASP A 182 -12.35 5.05 14.05
CA ASP A 182 -13.26 5.09 12.90
C ASP A 182 -13.30 6.48 12.25
N VAL A 183 -12.12 6.97 11.89
CA VAL A 183 -11.96 8.33 11.36
C VAL A 183 -12.23 8.36 9.87
N ASN A 184 -12.99 9.37 9.46
CA ASN A 184 -13.08 9.79 8.07
C ASN A 184 -12.04 10.90 7.84
N LEU A 185 -10.95 10.58 7.13
CA LEU A 185 -9.96 11.58 6.77
C LEU A 185 -10.55 12.52 5.72
N GLN A 186 -10.41 13.82 5.95
CA GLN A 186 -10.96 14.84 5.05
C GLN A 186 -10.02 15.10 3.86
N ASP A 187 -8.70 15.05 4.11
CA ASP A 187 -7.68 15.25 3.10
C ASP A 187 -6.43 14.39 3.39
N ALA A 188 -5.48 14.42 2.45
CA ALA A 188 -4.23 13.69 2.50
C ALA A 188 -3.14 14.40 3.34
N LEU A 189 -3.47 15.50 4.01
CA LEU A 189 -2.59 16.31 4.85
C LEU A 189 -3.11 16.41 6.29
N ASP A 190 -4.02 15.51 6.70
CA ASP A 190 -4.54 15.43 8.06
C ASP A 190 -3.43 15.54 9.13
N GLU A 191 -3.45 16.68 9.83
CA GLU A 191 -2.44 17.10 10.80
C GLU A 191 -2.33 16.15 12.00
N ARG A 192 -3.36 15.32 12.23
CA ARG A 192 -3.34 14.32 13.30
C ARG A 192 -2.35 13.19 12.99
N ILE A 193 -1.95 13.03 11.73
CA ILE A 193 -1.08 11.94 11.26
C ILE A 193 0.21 12.49 10.68
N TRP A 194 0.12 13.54 9.85
CA TRP A 194 1.27 14.07 9.11
C TRP A 194 1.60 15.48 9.59
N THR A 195 2.84 15.71 10.01
CA THR A 195 3.31 17.07 10.33
C THR A 195 3.71 17.77 9.04
N ASP A 196 3.12 18.93 8.79
CA ASP A 196 3.54 19.86 7.73
C ASP A 196 5.05 20.18 7.85
N GLU A 197 5.75 20.33 6.73
CA GLU A 197 7.16 20.73 6.72
C GLU A 197 7.34 22.11 7.38
N ASP A 198 6.37 23.00 7.25
CA ASP A 198 6.39 24.30 7.92
C ASP A 198 6.30 24.14 9.44
N LEU A 199 5.48 23.21 9.94
CA LEU A 199 5.40 22.86 11.36
C LEU A 199 6.65 22.14 11.87
N LYS A 200 7.39 21.41 11.01
CA LYS A 200 8.70 20.84 11.39
C LYS A 200 9.72 21.94 11.70
N LEU A 201 9.64 23.07 11.00
CA LEU A 201 10.58 24.18 11.12
C LEU A 201 10.15 25.22 12.17
N THR A 202 8.84 25.48 12.29
CA THR A 202 8.30 26.61 13.08
C THR A 202 7.42 26.18 14.26
N GLY A 203 6.99 24.92 14.32
CA GLY A 203 6.08 24.41 15.34
C GLY A 203 6.73 24.17 16.73
N THR A 204 5.88 24.11 17.75
CA THR A 204 6.24 23.75 19.12
C THR A 204 6.82 22.34 19.21
N LYS A 205 7.45 22.00 20.34
CA LYS A 205 8.04 20.67 20.55
C LYS A 205 6.98 19.57 20.48
N GLU A 206 5.79 19.81 21.02
CA GLU A 206 4.66 18.89 20.95
C GLU A 206 4.17 18.68 19.51
N GLU A 207 4.01 19.75 18.72
CA GLU A 207 3.54 19.69 17.32
C GLU A 207 4.51 18.92 16.41
N ARG A 208 5.81 19.13 16.59
CA ARG A 208 6.87 18.41 15.85
C ARG A 208 6.94 16.93 16.19
N MET A 209 6.47 16.54 17.38
CA MET A 209 6.46 15.14 17.83
C MET A 209 5.19 14.41 17.40
N ARG A 210 4.05 15.11 17.28
CA ARG A 210 2.72 14.52 17.04
C ARG A 210 2.63 13.71 15.74
N GLY A 211 3.14 14.23 14.62
CA GLY A 211 3.10 13.51 13.33
C GLY A 211 4.27 12.56 13.09
N ARG A 212 5.22 12.41 14.04
CA ARG A 212 6.32 11.44 13.90
C ARG A 212 5.89 10.01 14.23
N PHE A 213 4.95 9.85 15.16
CA PHE A 213 4.62 8.53 15.74
C PHE A 213 3.18 8.06 15.47
N ASN A 214 2.34 8.91 14.88
CA ASN A 214 0.97 8.53 14.59
C ASN A 214 0.89 7.70 13.31
N ARG A 215 0.15 6.60 13.36
CA ARG A 215 -0.09 5.73 12.20
C ARG A 215 -1.57 5.46 12.02
N LEU A 216 -1.91 5.18 10.78
CA LEU A 216 -3.21 4.65 10.41
C LEU A 216 -3.23 3.14 10.54
N VAL A 217 -4.31 2.62 11.13
CA VAL A 217 -4.62 1.20 11.22
C VAL A 217 -5.92 0.95 10.47
N LEU A 218 -5.89 0.07 9.47
CA LEU A 218 -7.05 -0.36 8.70
C LEU A 218 -7.55 -1.70 9.22
N THR A 219 -8.85 -1.78 9.48
CA THR A 219 -9.55 -3.02 9.81
C THR A 219 -10.88 -3.11 9.09
N LYS A 220 -11.47 -4.32 9.06
CA LYS A 220 -12.83 -4.54 8.54
C LYS A 220 -13.87 -4.01 9.52
N VAL A 221 -14.98 -3.46 9.00
CA VAL A 221 -16.19 -3.22 9.81
C VAL A 221 -16.79 -4.57 10.24
N ILE A 222 -16.78 -4.84 11.55
CA ILE A 222 -17.42 -6.02 12.17
C ILE A 222 -18.93 -5.85 12.18
#